data_AF-A0A3Q3RE97-F1
#
_entry.id   AF-A0A3Q3RE97-F1
#
_cell.length_a   1.000
_cell.length_b   1.000
_cell.length_c   1.000
_cell.angle_alpha   90.00
_cell.angle_beta   90.00
_cell.angle_gamma   90.00
#
_symmetry.space_group_name_H-M   'P 1'
#
loop_
_entity.id
_entity.type
_entity.pdbx_description
1 polymer ?
#
loop_
_entity_poly.entity_id
_entity_poly.type
_entity_poly.pdbx_seq_one_letter_code
_entity_poly.pdbx_strand_id
1 'polypeptide(L)'
;APARDPEPSNKRSKAAPRMTSLASLLPPVKTTPLKRIGQTLQRSISFRNESRMERATRVISATVSNPSSSMTRRDSKLWSETFDVQLGATQTLSPKELKRQEAIFELTQGEQDLVEDLKLAKKAYHDPMLKLSIMTEQELNQIFGTLDSLIPLHEDLLSRLQDARKPDGSTEHVGHILTDWLPCLSSYTPYCSNQVKAKALLDQKKQDRRVQDFLQRCLQSPFSRKLDLWNFLDIPRSRLVKYPLLLREILKHTPNDHPDWQHLDEAMLMVQSVVADINRQTGESECQYYKDRLLYTEDGQRNELIDQSRTLSCHGELKNNRGLKLHVFLFQDVLVITRSLSLSDQPVRYQLCRQPIPIRQLDLEDLSDGEMRVGGSIRGAFSNNERS
;
A
#
# COMPACT_ATOMS: atom_id res chain seq x y z
N ALA A 1 33.58 -76.32 17.45
CA ALA A 1 32.80 -76.37 16.19
C ALA A 1 32.03 -77.70 16.17
N PRO A 2 30.78 -77.79 15.67
CA PRO A 2 29.93 -76.85 14.89
C PRO A 2 28.74 -76.30 15.74
N ALA A 3 27.97 -75.24 15.47
CA ALA A 3 27.47 -74.47 14.31
C ALA A 3 26.01 -74.80 13.89
N ARG A 4 25.19 -73.73 13.74
CA ARG A 4 23.81 -73.57 13.18
C ARG A 4 22.65 -73.75 14.18
N ASP A 5 21.56 -72.97 14.21
CA ASP A 5 21.07 -71.72 13.58
C ASP A 5 19.86 -71.23 14.45
N PRO A 6 19.35 -69.99 14.31
CA PRO A 6 18.47 -69.34 15.30
C PRO A 6 16.96 -69.39 14.97
N GLU A 7 16.11 -69.45 16.00
CA GLU A 7 14.66 -69.14 15.93
C GLU A 7 14.26 -68.06 16.97
N PRO A 8 13.32 -67.16 16.66
CA PRO A 8 13.08 -65.94 17.42
C PRO A 8 12.01 -66.11 18.52
N SER A 9 12.23 -65.48 19.68
CA SER A 9 11.27 -65.42 20.79
C SER A 9 10.74 -64.00 21.01
N ASN A 10 9.42 -63.92 21.17
CA ASN A 10 8.60 -62.73 21.40
C ASN A 10 8.97 -61.94 22.67
N LYS A 11 8.94 -60.60 22.60
CA LYS A 11 8.42 -59.70 23.67
C LYS A 11 8.32 -58.21 23.23
N ARG A 12 7.11 -57.86 22.74
CA ARG A 12 6.28 -56.68 23.08
C ARG A 12 7.00 -55.36 23.43
N SER A 13 7.14 -54.46 22.45
CA SER A 13 7.42 -53.03 22.65
C SER A 13 6.11 -52.23 22.81
N LYS A 14 6.04 -51.35 23.82
CA LYS A 14 4.93 -50.42 24.04
C LYS A 14 5.10 -49.18 23.16
N ALA A 15 4.10 -48.85 22.35
CA ALA A 15 4.04 -47.63 21.56
C ALA A 15 3.52 -46.44 22.40
N ALA A 16 4.15 -45.28 22.23
CA ALA A 16 3.74 -44.00 22.78
C ALA A 16 2.46 -43.46 22.10
N PRO A 17 1.62 -42.68 22.80
CA PRO A 17 0.30 -42.31 22.30
C PRO A 17 0.37 -41.19 21.26
N ARG A 18 -0.34 -41.39 20.15
CA ARG A 18 -0.66 -40.37 19.14
C ARG A 18 -1.67 -39.39 19.74
N MET A 19 -1.35 -38.10 19.82
CA MET A 19 -2.35 -37.06 20.08
C MET A 19 -3.07 -36.70 18.78
N THR A 20 -4.38 -36.92 18.81
CA THR A 20 -5.34 -36.65 17.75
C THR A 20 -5.81 -35.21 17.75
N SER A 21 -6.12 -34.73 16.54
CA SER A 21 -6.73 -33.44 16.19
C SER A 21 -7.99 -33.16 17.01
N LEU A 22 -8.05 -31.99 17.66
CA LEU A 22 -9.22 -31.47 18.37
C LEU A 22 -10.11 -30.64 17.43
N ALA A 23 -10.65 -31.30 16.41
CA ALA A 23 -11.84 -30.80 15.72
C ALA A 23 -13.04 -31.58 16.24
N SER A 24 -14.04 -30.84 16.72
CA SER A 24 -15.39 -31.26 17.17
C SER A 24 -15.52 -31.82 18.60
N LEU A 25 -16.14 -31.02 19.49
CA LEU A 25 -17.30 -31.37 20.35
C LEU A 25 -17.74 -30.18 21.27
N LEU A 26 -18.87 -29.55 20.90
CA LEU A 26 -19.94 -28.89 21.72
C LEU A 26 -19.73 -27.44 22.32
N PRO A 27 -20.77 -26.73 22.88
CA PRO A 27 -21.49 -25.58 22.27
C PRO A 27 -21.50 -24.31 23.21
N PRO A 28 -22.47 -23.34 23.21
CA PRO A 28 -22.19 -21.91 23.04
C PRO A 28 -22.15 -20.99 24.30
N VAL A 29 -21.52 -19.80 24.13
CA VAL A 29 -21.52 -18.53 24.94
C VAL A 29 -20.75 -18.57 26.29
N LYS A 30 -19.88 -17.64 26.76
CA LYS A 30 -19.76 -16.17 26.67
C LYS A 30 -18.28 -15.68 26.77
N THR A 31 -17.93 -14.75 25.86
CA THR A 31 -17.02 -13.58 25.99
C THR A 31 -15.69 -13.66 26.76
N THR A 32 -14.57 -13.70 26.03
CA THR A 32 -13.43 -12.74 26.12
C THR A 32 -12.53 -12.90 24.86
N PRO A 33 -12.04 -11.84 24.20
CA PRO A 33 -11.56 -11.95 22.82
C PRO A 33 -10.02 -11.99 22.71
N LEU A 34 -9.44 -13.19 22.53
CA LEU A 34 -8.10 -13.36 21.97
C LEU A 34 -8.21 -13.70 20.47
N LYS A 35 -8.66 -12.73 19.67
CA LYS A 35 -8.57 -12.74 18.20
C LYS A 35 -8.60 -11.31 17.67
N ARG A 36 -7.49 -10.56 17.76
CA ARG A 36 -7.33 -9.30 16.98
C ARG A 36 -5.94 -8.66 17.03
N ILE A 37 -4.90 -9.27 16.48
CA ILE A 37 -3.66 -8.51 16.16
C ILE A 37 -3.08 -8.97 14.81
N GLY A 38 -3.94 -9.07 13.80
CA GLY A 38 -3.53 -9.30 12.40
C GLY A 38 -4.29 -8.41 11.41
N GLN A 39 -5.00 -7.39 11.90
CA GLN A 39 -5.84 -6.50 11.07
C GLN A 39 -5.61 -5.00 11.30
N THR A 40 -4.61 -4.61 12.09
CA THR A 40 -4.39 -3.19 12.44
C THR A 40 -3.42 -2.46 11.49
N LEU A 41 -2.82 -3.15 10.52
CA LEU A 41 -1.87 -2.56 9.57
C LEU A 41 -2.43 -2.33 8.15
N GLN A 42 -3.75 -2.49 7.94
CA GLN A 42 -4.39 -2.29 6.63
C GLN A 42 -5.43 -1.16 6.59
N ARG A 43 -5.59 -0.34 7.65
CA ARG A 43 -6.71 0.63 7.72
C ARG A 43 -6.38 2.10 7.84
N SER A 44 -5.12 2.50 7.72
CA SER A 44 -4.77 3.90 7.96
C SER A 44 -3.73 4.43 6.99
N ILE A 45 -3.97 4.28 5.68
CA ILE A 45 -3.78 5.33 4.65
C ILE A 45 -4.63 4.94 3.43
N SER A 46 -5.92 5.30 3.41
CA SER A 46 -6.75 5.14 2.22
C SER A 46 -6.82 6.49 1.53
N PHE A 47 -6.01 6.69 0.48
CA PHE A 47 -6.41 7.62 -0.56
C PHE A 47 -7.64 7.02 -1.25
N ARG A 48 -8.75 7.74 -1.15
CA ARG A 48 -10.03 7.34 -1.73
C ARG A 48 -9.85 7.22 -3.24
N ASN A 49 -9.95 6.00 -3.73
CA ASN A 49 -10.12 5.72 -5.15
C ASN A 49 -11.58 6.01 -5.51
N GLU A 50 -11.88 7.17 -6.09
CA GLU A 50 -13.18 7.40 -6.73
C GLU A 50 -13.21 6.68 -8.08
N SER A 51 -13.73 5.46 -8.07
CA SER A 51 -14.28 4.83 -9.27
C SER A 51 -15.31 3.78 -8.86
N ARG A 52 -16.50 4.24 -8.46
CA ARG A 52 -17.66 3.37 -8.31
C ARG A 52 -18.91 4.07 -8.84
N MET A 53 -19.19 3.85 -10.12
CA MET A 53 -20.48 4.19 -10.72
C MET A 53 -21.42 2.99 -10.58
N GLU A 54 -22.55 3.21 -9.93
CA GLU A 54 -23.59 2.23 -9.65
C GLU A 54 -24.25 1.71 -10.94
N ARG A 55 -24.43 0.39 -11.02
CA ARG A 55 -25.50 -0.22 -11.82
C ARG A 55 -26.20 -1.25 -10.97
N ALA A 56 -27.42 -0.91 -10.54
CA ALA A 56 -28.36 -1.81 -9.93
C ALA A 56 -29.01 -2.69 -11.01
N THR A 57 -28.95 -4.01 -10.87
CA THR A 57 -29.94 -4.91 -11.49
C THR A 57 -30.08 -6.21 -10.70
N ARG A 58 -31.27 -6.35 -10.10
CA ARG A 58 -32.15 -7.51 -9.95
C ARG A 58 -31.57 -8.91 -9.66
N VAL A 59 -32.04 -9.44 -8.54
CA VAL A 59 -31.94 -10.82 -8.04
C VAL A 59 -32.63 -11.81 -8.99
N ILE A 60 -31.89 -12.81 -9.48
CA ILE A 60 -32.42 -14.09 -9.94
C ILE A 60 -31.49 -15.18 -9.38
N SER A 61 -32.05 -16.07 -8.56
CA SER A 61 -31.39 -17.27 -8.06
C SER A 61 -31.10 -18.24 -9.21
N ALA A 62 -29.85 -18.64 -9.38
CA ALA A 62 -29.49 -19.84 -10.12
C ALA A 62 -28.19 -20.45 -9.55
N THR A 63 -28.30 -21.72 -9.21
CA THR A 63 -27.28 -22.63 -8.70
C THR A 63 -26.12 -22.74 -9.69
N VAL A 64 -24.91 -22.32 -9.31
CA VAL A 64 -23.68 -22.61 -10.08
C VAL A 64 -22.56 -23.01 -9.13
N SER A 65 -21.99 -24.16 -9.46
CA SER A 65 -20.83 -24.84 -8.89
C SER A 65 -19.65 -23.89 -8.61
N ASN A 66 -19.15 -23.95 -7.38
CA ASN A 66 -17.90 -23.32 -6.96
C ASN A 66 -16.70 -23.91 -7.73
N PRO A 67 -15.89 -23.09 -8.42
CA PRO A 67 -14.46 -23.35 -8.52
C PRO A 67 -13.78 -22.63 -7.35
N SER A 68 -13.22 -23.41 -6.44
CA SER A 68 -12.30 -22.92 -5.41
C SER A 68 -11.08 -22.29 -6.07
N SER A 69 -11.08 -20.96 -6.25
CA SER A 69 -9.89 -20.21 -6.58
C SER A 69 -9.04 -20.08 -5.31
N SER A 70 -8.01 -20.91 -5.19
CA SER A 70 -6.95 -20.68 -4.22
C SER A 70 -6.28 -19.35 -4.53
N MET A 71 -6.53 -18.34 -3.68
CA MET A 71 -5.64 -17.19 -3.61
C MET A 71 -4.29 -17.74 -3.16
N THR A 72 -3.30 -17.78 -4.05
CA THR A 72 -1.90 -17.96 -3.68
C THR A 72 -1.46 -16.68 -2.98
N ARG A 73 -1.86 -16.51 -1.72
CA ARG A 73 -1.12 -15.65 -0.79
C ARG A 73 0.26 -16.28 -0.66
N ARG A 74 1.33 -15.47 -0.72
CA ARG A 74 2.65 -15.97 -0.31
C ARG A 74 2.48 -16.54 1.10
N ASP A 75 2.90 -17.78 1.30
CA ASP A 75 2.87 -18.41 2.62
C ASP A 75 3.73 -17.55 3.54
N SER A 76 3.09 -16.96 4.55
CA SER A 76 3.78 -16.15 5.55
C SER A 76 4.60 -17.09 6.42
N LYS A 77 5.88 -17.27 6.08
CA LYS A 77 6.80 -18.11 6.85
C LYS A 77 6.94 -17.54 8.26
N LEU A 78 6.74 -18.35 9.28
CA LEU A 78 6.94 -17.91 10.68
C LEU A 78 8.40 -18.05 11.06
N TRP A 79 8.92 -17.15 11.91
CA TRP A 79 10.30 -17.26 12.40
C TRP A 79 10.53 -18.61 13.11
N SER A 80 9.54 -19.08 13.89
CA SER A 80 9.58 -20.35 14.59
C SER A 80 9.77 -21.57 13.68
N GLU A 81 9.40 -21.48 12.40
CA GLU A 81 9.60 -22.53 11.40
C GLU A 81 11.02 -22.52 10.80
N THR A 82 11.79 -21.48 11.09
CA THR A 82 13.17 -21.29 10.63
C THR A 82 14.21 -21.37 11.73
N PHE A 83 13.77 -21.48 12.99
CA PHE A 83 14.63 -21.59 14.15
C PHE A 83 14.96 -23.06 14.40
N ASP A 84 16.24 -23.43 14.27
CA ASP A 84 16.68 -24.79 14.55
C ASP A 84 17.15 -24.93 16.00
N VAL A 85 16.24 -25.45 16.83
CA VAL A 85 16.49 -25.75 18.25
C VAL A 85 17.64 -26.76 18.43
N GLN A 86 17.96 -27.56 17.40
CA GLN A 86 19.03 -28.57 17.46
C GLN A 86 20.43 -28.00 17.12
N LEU A 87 20.52 -26.90 16.36
CA LEU A 87 21.79 -26.24 16.00
C LEU A 87 22.16 -25.08 16.94
N GLY A 88 21.22 -24.57 17.74
CA GLY A 88 21.41 -23.51 18.74
C GLY A 88 21.13 -23.97 20.18
N ALA A 89 22.10 -24.68 20.76
CA ALA A 89 22.33 -24.98 22.18
C ALA A 89 21.23 -24.63 23.22
N THR A 90 20.66 -25.65 23.87
CA THR A 90 20.33 -25.78 25.33
C THR A 90 19.64 -24.66 26.12
N GLN A 91 19.36 -23.48 25.57
CA GLN A 91 18.75 -22.33 26.24
C GLN A 91 17.41 -22.00 25.61
N THR A 92 16.37 -22.10 26.43
CA THR A 92 15.03 -21.64 26.06
C THR A 92 15.05 -20.11 25.99
N LEU A 93 14.88 -19.55 24.79
CA LEU A 93 14.75 -18.10 24.62
C LEU A 93 13.57 -17.59 25.46
N SER A 94 13.75 -16.41 26.06
CA SER A 94 12.66 -15.78 26.81
C SER A 94 11.49 -15.43 25.87
N PRO A 95 10.23 -15.39 26.36
CA PRO A 95 9.09 -14.96 25.54
C PRO A 95 9.26 -13.56 24.93
N LYS A 96 10.03 -12.68 25.58
CA LYS A 96 10.33 -11.34 25.06
C LYS A 96 11.33 -11.42 23.90
N GLU A 97 12.37 -12.23 24.03
CA GLU A 97 13.36 -12.42 22.96
C GLU A 97 12.77 -13.12 21.73
N LEU A 98 11.87 -14.10 21.93
CA LEU A 98 11.13 -14.71 20.82
C LEU A 98 10.37 -13.66 19.98
N LYS A 99 9.72 -12.70 20.64
CA LYS A 99 9.01 -11.61 19.94
C LYS A 99 9.97 -10.63 19.25
N ARG A 100 11.14 -10.38 19.83
CA ARG A 100 12.18 -9.56 19.19
C ARG A 100 12.68 -10.23 17.91
N GLN A 101 12.99 -11.52 17.96
CA GLN A 101 13.41 -12.31 16.80
C GLN A 101 12.33 -12.38 15.72
N GLU A 102 11.07 -12.55 16.11
CA GLU A 102 9.93 -12.54 15.19
C GLU A 102 9.79 -11.19 14.46
N ALA A 103 9.91 -10.07 15.19
CA ALA A 103 9.85 -8.73 14.59
C ALA A 103 11.03 -8.44 13.64
N ILE A 104 12.24 -8.89 13.98
CA ILE A 104 13.42 -8.80 13.11
C ILE A 104 13.21 -9.64 11.84
N PHE A 105 12.67 -10.84 11.99
CA PHE A 105 12.39 -11.71 10.86
C PHE A 105 11.29 -11.17 9.95
N GLU A 106 10.24 -10.54 10.51
CA GLU A 106 9.20 -9.85 9.74
C GLU A 106 9.79 -8.71 8.90
N LEU A 107 10.73 -7.95 9.45
CA LEU A 107 11.47 -6.94 8.70
C LEU A 107 12.17 -7.58 7.48
N THR A 108 12.97 -8.64 7.70
CA THR A 108 13.74 -9.33 6.65
C THR A 108 12.84 -9.94 5.57
N GLN A 109 11.76 -10.62 5.96
CA GLN A 109 10.78 -11.17 5.00
C GLN A 109 10.11 -10.05 4.19
N GLY A 110 9.76 -8.95 4.85
CA GLY A 110 9.20 -7.79 4.17
C GLY A 110 10.15 -7.15 3.15
N GLU A 111 11.47 -7.17 3.39
CA GLU A 111 12.48 -6.71 2.41
C GLU A 111 12.60 -7.68 1.23
N GLN A 112 12.62 -8.99 1.48
CA GLN A 112 12.60 -10.00 0.42
C GLN A 112 11.36 -9.83 -0.48
N ASP A 113 10.18 -9.74 0.14
CA ASP A 113 8.90 -9.56 -0.56
C ASP A 113 8.87 -8.30 -1.42
N LEU A 114 9.44 -7.21 -0.87
CA LEU A 114 9.57 -5.93 -1.56
C LEU A 114 10.47 -6.05 -2.78
N VAL A 115 11.69 -6.57 -2.62
CA VAL A 115 12.65 -6.74 -3.74
C VAL A 115 12.02 -7.58 -4.85
N GLU A 116 11.34 -8.67 -4.51
CA GLU A 116 10.62 -9.51 -5.48
C GLU A 116 9.52 -8.74 -6.21
N ASP A 117 8.71 -7.97 -5.49
CA ASP A 117 7.61 -7.21 -6.07
C ASP A 117 8.08 -6.06 -6.96
N LEU A 118 9.16 -5.38 -6.60
CA LEU A 118 9.78 -4.33 -7.42
C LEU A 118 10.35 -4.92 -8.73
N LYS A 119 11.06 -6.04 -8.62
CA LYS A 119 11.57 -6.78 -9.80
C LYS A 119 10.43 -7.28 -10.69
N LEU A 120 9.35 -7.76 -10.08
CA LEU A 120 8.16 -8.21 -10.80
C LEU A 120 7.47 -7.07 -11.55
N ALA A 121 7.32 -5.90 -10.91
CA ALA A 121 6.75 -4.72 -11.55
C ALA A 121 7.51 -4.36 -12.84
N LYS A 122 8.84 -4.39 -12.81
CA LYS A 122 9.67 -4.17 -13.99
C LYS A 122 9.49 -5.28 -15.04
N LYS A 123 9.75 -6.53 -14.65
CA LYS A 123 9.80 -7.67 -15.59
C LYS A 123 8.44 -8.04 -16.21
N ALA A 124 7.35 -7.87 -15.47
CA ALA A 124 6.02 -8.30 -15.91
C ALA A 124 5.16 -7.17 -16.48
N TYR A 125 5.48 -5.90 -16.19
CA TYR A 125 4.74 -4.75 -16.69
C TYR A 125 5.60 -3.85 -17.58
N HIS A 126 6.68 -3.27 -17.05
CA HIS A 126 7.52 -2.32 -17.80
C HIS A 126 8.10 -2.95 -19.08
N ASP A 127 8.87 -4.03 -18.95
CA ASP A 127 9.64 -4.59 -20.07
C ASP A 127 8.73 -5.13 -21.19
N PRO A 128 7.62 -5.84 -20.90
CA PRO A 128 6.69 -6.27 -21.95
C PRO A 128 5.98 -5.10 -22.62
N MET A 129 5.59 -4.05 -21.90
CA MET A 129 4.95 -2.88 -22.50
C MET A 129 5.90 -2.12 -23.43
N LEU A 130 7.20 -2.05 -23.08
CA LEU A 130 8.22 -1.48 -23.94
C LEU A 130 8.45 -2.36 -25.18
N LYS A 131 8.70 -3.66 -24.98
CA LYS A 131 9.04 -4.61 -26.05
C LYS A 131 7.91 -4.78 -27.07
N LEU A 132 6.66 -4.73 -26.62
CA LEU A 132 5.48 -4.84 -27.47
C LEU A 132 5.01 -3.48 -28.02
N SER A 133 5.76 -2.40 -27.75
CA SER A 133 5.43 -1.03 -28.14
C SER A 133 3.99 -0.65 -27.74
N ILE A 134 3.57 -1.04 -26.54
CA ILE A 134 2.27 -0.70 -25.95
C ILE A 134 2.32 0.73 -25.41
N MET A 135 3.45 1.12 -24.82
CA MET A 135 3.77 2.49 -24.43
C MET A 135 5.19 2.82 -24.88
N THR A 136 5.46 4.12 -25.07
CA THR A 136 6.81 4.58 -25.42
C THR A 136 7.75 4.50 -24.22
N GLU A 137 9.05 4.51 -24.49
CA GLU A 137 10.07 4.56 -23.43
C GLU A 137 9.89 5.79 -22.53
N GLN A 138 9.58 6.96 -23.11
CA GLN A 138 9.33 8.18 -22.35
C GLN A 138 8.12 8.04 -21.42
N GLU A 139 7.03 7.43 -21.89
CA GLU A 139 5.83 7.21 -21.09
C GLU A 139 6.10 6.24 -19.94
N LEU A 140 6.83 5.16 -20.20
CA LEU A 140 7.22 4.18 -19.19
C LEU A 140 8.17 4.77 -18.17
N ASN A 141 9.16 5.56 -18.60
CA ASN A 141 10.05 6.29 -17.70
C ASN A 141 9.28 7.28 -16.82
N GLN A 142 8.21 7.90 -17.31
CA GLN A 142 7.36 8.76 -16.48
C GLN A 142 6.49 7.95 -15.50
N ILE A 143 5.96 6.79 -15.90
CA ILE A 143 5.08 5.96 -15.04
C ILE A 143 5.88 5.23 -13.96
N PHE A 144 7.00 4.60 -14.33
CA PHE A 144 7.85 3.83 -13.42
C PHE A 144 8.87 4.71 -12.71
N GLY A 145 9.20 5.90 -13.23
CA GLY A 145 10.12 6.84 -12.60
C GLY A 145 11.45 6.17 -12.21
N THR A 146 11.89 6.43 -10.98
CA THR A 146 13.13 5.86 -10.42
C THR A 146 12.88 4.55 -9.65
N LEU A 147 11.82 3.78 -9.96
CA LEU A 147 11.53 2.52 -9.25
C LEU A 147 12.72 1.57 -9.22
N ASP A 148 13.41 1.45 -10.36
CA ASP A 148 14.54 0.54 -10.54
C ASP A 148 15.72 0.89 -9.63
N SER A 149 15.92 2.18 -9.35
CA SER A 149 17.00 2.62 -8.46
C SER A 149 16.72 2.30 -7.00
N LEU A 150 15.49 1.91 -6.62
CA LEU A 150 15.17 1.51 -5.25
C LEU A 150 15.57 0.06 -4.97
N ILE A 151 15.63 -0.79 -6.00
CA ILE A 151 15.91 -2.23 -5.83
C ILE A 151 17.26 -2.49 -5.13
N PRO A 152 18.39 -1.89 -5.57
CA PRO A 152 19.69 -2.16 -4.96
C PRO A 152 19.78 -1.75 -3.48
N LEU A 153 19.01 -0.74 -3.06
CA LEU A 153 18.99 -0.27 -1.67
C LEU A 153 18.40 -1.37 -0.76
N HIS A 154 17.31 -1.99 -1.20
CA HIS A 154 16.66 -3.05 -0.45
C HIS A 154 17.42 -4.38 -0.53
N GLU A 155 18.12 -4.64 -1.64
CA GLU A 155 19.04 -5.76 -1.74
C GLU A 155 20.21 -5.62 -0.76
N ASP A 156 20.77 -4.42 -0.59
CA ASP A 156 21.83 -4.15 0.41
C ASP A 156 21.34 -4.40 1.83
N LEU A 157 20.17 -3.87 2.23
CA LEU A 157 19.60 -4.14 3.56
C LEU A 157 19.34 -5.64 3.76
N LEU A 158 18.72 -6.28 2.79
CA LEU A 158 18.43 -7.71 2.84
C LEU A 158 19.70 -8.54 3.02
N SER A 159 20.78 -8.22 2.28
CA SER A 159 22.08 -8.88 2.43
C SER A 159 22.63 -8.71 3.85
N ARG A 160 22.65 -7.48 4.38
CA ARG A 160 23.16 -7.21 5.75
C ARG A 160 22.34 -7.94 6.82
N LEU A 161 21.02 -8.00 6.66
CA LEU A 161 20.12 -8.73 7.57
C LEU A 161 20.34 -10.25 7.51
N GLN A 162 20.64 -10.79 6.31
CA GLN A 162 20.98 -12.20 6.14
C GLN A 162 22.35 -12.53 6.74
N ASP A 163 23.35 -11.68 6.54
CA ASP A 163 24.71 -11.87 7.08
C ASP A 163 24.73 -11.78 8.62
N ALA A 164 23.91 -10.91 9.20
CA ALA A 164 23.74 -10.79 10.65
C ALA A 164 22.98 -11.97 11.28
N ARG A 165 22.36 -12.83 10.48
CA ARG A 165 21.58 -13.97 10.95
C ARG A 165 22.49 -15.16 11.19
N LYS A 166 22.49 -15.66 12.42
CA LYS A 166 23.26 -16.83 12.83
C LYS A 166 22.71 -18.13 12.23
N PRO A 167 23.52 -19.21 12.16
CA PRO A 167 23.07 -20.51 11.69
C PRO A 167 21.88 -21.11 12.46
N ASP A 168 21.71 -20.76 13.74
CA ASP A 168 20.58 -21.16 14.56
C ASP A 168 19.27 -20.40 14.23
N GLY A 169 19.36 -19.38 13.37
CA GLY A 169 18.26 -18.55 12.92
C GLY A 169 18.03 -17.29 13.74
N SER A 170 18.83 -17.03 14.79
CA SER A 170 18.76 -15.82 15.62
C SER A 170 19.59 -14.66 15.06
N THR A 171 19.23 -13.44 15.42
CA THR A 171 19.95 -12.21 15.11
C THR A 171 20.20 -11.43 16.39
N GLU A 172 21.46 -11.27 16.80
CA GLU A 172 21.78 -10.57 18.05
C GLU A 172 21.62 -9.06 17.90
N HIS A 173 22.32 -8.46 16.92
CA HIS A 173 22.40 -7.01 16.73
C HIS A 173 21.87 -6.61 15.36
N VAL A 174 20.86 -5.73 15.34
CA VAL A 174 20.27 -5.17 14.11
C VAL A 174 20.27 -3.64 14.09
N GLY A 175 20.47 -3.00 15.26
CA GLY A 175 20.33 -1.56 15.40
C GLY A 175 21.30 -0.80 14.50
N HIS A 176 22.59 -1.12 14.56
CA HIS A 176 23.64 -0.48 13.74
C HIS A 176 23.39 -0.64 12.22
N ILE A 177 22.89 -1.80 11.78
CA ILE A 177 22.55 -2.05 10.37
C ILE A 177 21.46 -1.07 9.91
N LEU A 178 20.45 -0.85 10.76
CA LEU A 178 19.35 0.07 10.47
C LEU A 178 19.81 1.51 10.50
N THR A 179 20.63 1.92 11.47
CA THR A 179 21.13 3.29 11.54
C THR A 179 21.98 3.65 10.32
N ASP A 180 22.82 2.74 9.86
CA ASP A 180 23.68 2.94 8.69
C ASP A 180 22.87 2.97 7.38
N TRP A 181 21.80 2.17 7.30
CA TRP A 181 21.03 2.00 6.07
C TRP A 181 19.94 3.07 5.88
N LEU A 182 19.21 3.44 6.93
CA LEU A 182 18.04 4.34 6.85
C LEU A 182 18.26 5.65 6.09
N PRO A 183 19.43 6.33 6.15
CA PRO A 183 19.67 7.54 5.37
C PRO A 183 19.49 7.36 3.84
N CYS A 184 19.67 6.14 3.32
CA CYS A 184 19.50 5.87 1.89
C CYS A 184 18.04 6.00 1.41
N LEU A 185 17.06 5.93 2.32
CA LEU A 185 15.64 6.10 2.03
C LEU A 185 15.31 7.46 1.42
N SER A 186 16.16 8.48 1.59
CA SER A 186 16.06 9.77 0.90
C SER A 186 15.94 9.63 -0.64
N SER A 187 16.45 8.54 -1.21
CA SER A 187 16.35 8.18 -2.63
C SER A 187 14.91 7.93 -3.11
N TYR A 188 13.96 7.78 -2.20
CA TYR A 188 12.53 7.70 -2.54
C TYR A 188 11.93 9.04 -2.95
N THR A 189 12.56 10.15 -2.61
CA THR A 189 12.03 11.50 -2.86
C THR A 189 11.65 11.73 -4.34
N PRO A 190 12.53 11.45 -5.33
CA PRO A 190 12.17 11.63 -6.74
C PRO A 190 11.04 10.69 -7.17
N TYR A 191 11.03 9.46 -6.65
CA TYR A 191 10.01 8.46 -6.95
C TYR A 191 8.62 8.91 -6.48
N CYS A 192 8.50 9.23 -5.18
CA CYS A 192 7.24 9.64 -4.57
C CYS A 192 6.74 10.98 -5.13
N SER A 193 7.62 11.95 -5.34
CA SER A 193 7.28 13.26 -5.92
C SER A 193 6.73 13.17 -7.35
N ASN A 194 7.10 12.11 -8.09
CA ASN A 194 6.62 11.87 -9.45
C ASN A 194 5.27 11.13 -9.50
N GLN A 195 4.77 10.57 -8.38
CA GLN A 195 3.58 9.71 -8.37
C GLN A 195 2.32 10.40 -8.94
N VAL A 196 2.14 11.70 -8.68
CA VAL A 196 1.02 12.48 -9.27
C VAL A 196 1.08 12.52 -10.81
N LYS A 197 2.28 12.65 -11.37
CA LYS A 197 2.51 12.64 -12.83
C LYS A 197 2.33 11.25 -13.42
N ALA A 198 2.85 10.23 -12.72
CA ALA A 198 2.72 8.83 -13.11
C ALA A 198 1.25 8.40 -13.13
N LYS A 199 0.48 8.73 -12.08
CA LYS A 199 -0.95 8.39 -11.98
C LYS A 199 -1.75 9.03 -13.11
N ALA A 200 -1.55 10.32 -13.33
CA ALA A 200 -2.28 11.05 -14.37
C ALA A 200 -2.02 10.47 -15.77
N LEU A 201 -0.77 10.14 -16.10
CA LEU A 201 -0.43 9.52 -17.37
C LEU A 201 -1.00 8.10 -17.48
N LEU A 202 -0.92 7.31 -16.40
CA LEU A 202 -1.50 5.96 -16.40
C LEU A 202 -3.02 6.00 -16.60
N ASP A 203 -3.73 6.93 -15.97
CA ASP A 203 -5.18 7.09 -16.14
C ASP A 203 -5.57 7.56 -17.54
N GLN A 204 -4.77 8.44 -18.15
CA GLN A 204 -4.91 8.80 -19.56
C GLN A 204 -4.70 7.57 -20.46
N LYS A 205 -3.62 6.82 -20.25
CA LYS A 205 -3.26 5.66 -21.07
C LYS A 205 -4.20 4.49 -20.91
N LYS A 206 -4.92 4.37 -19.80
CA LYS A 206 -6.00 3.38 -19.63
C LYS A 206 -7.17 3.55 -20.62
N GLN A 207 -7.27 4.69 -21.33
CA GLN A 207 -8.22 4.88 -22.41
C GLN A 207 -7.78 4.20 -23.72
N ASP A 208 -6.48 3.91 -23.88
CA ASP A 208 -5.97 3.12 -25.01
C ASP A 208 -6.33 1.64 -24.83
N ARG A 209 -7.01 1.08 -25.84
CA ARG A 209 -7.44 -0.32 -25.86
C ARG A 209 -6.26 -1.30 -25.71
N ARG A 210 -5.09 -1.00 -26.27
CA ARG A 210 -3.89 -1.87 -26.17
C ARG A 210 -3.37 -1.92 -24.73
N VAL A 211 -3.33 -0.77 -24.07
CA VAL A 211 -2.94 -0.67 -22.65
C VAL A 211 -3.95 -1.38 -21.76
N GLN A 212 -5.25 -1.13 -21.98
CA GLN A 212 -6.32 -1.77 -21.21
C GLN A 212 -6.29 -3.29 -21.32
N ASP A 213 -6.18 -3.83 -22.53
CA ASP A 213 -6.11 -5.28 -22.78
C ASP A 213 -4.87 -5.90 -22.12
N PHE A 214 -3.71 -5.26 -22.23
CA PHE A 214 -2.49 -5.72 -21.56
C PHE A 214 -2.66 -5.77 -20.04
N LEU A 215 -3.12 -4.68 -19.42
CA LEU A 215 -3.33 -4.63 -17.96
C LEU A 215 -4.36 -5.67 -17.50
N GLN A 216 -5.40 -5.93 -18.29
CA GLN A 216 -6.39 -6.96 -18.00
C GLN A 216 -5.78 -8.37 -18.05
N ARG A 217 -4.93 -8.67 -19.02
CA ARG A 217 -4.20 -9.95 -19.10
C ARG A 217 -3.25 -10.16 -17.91
N CYS A 218 -2.56 -9.11 -17.46
CA CYS A 218 -1.76 -9.16 -16.24
C CYS A 218 -2.63 -9.49 -15.02
N LEU A 219 -3.79 -8.86 -14.88
CA LEU A 219 -4.73 -9.09 -13.77
C LEU A 219 -5.31 -10.52 -13.75
N GLN A 220 -5.41 -11.15 -14.91
CA GLN A 220 -5.85 -12.54 -15.04
C GLN A 220 -4.73 -13.54 -14.70
N SER A 221 -3.47 -13.12 -14.84
CA SER A 221 -2.30 -13.97 -14.57
C SER A 221 -2.03 -14.13 -13.06
N PRO A 222 -1.53 -15.29 -12.60
CA PRO A 222 -1.28 -15.55 -11.17
C PRO A 222 -0.30 -14.59 -10.51
N PHE A 223 0.74 -14.16 -11.22
CA PHE A 223 1.80 -13.29 -10.68
C PHE A 223 1.25 -11.97 -10.12
N SER A 224 0.15 -11.45 -10.68
CA SER A 224 -0.43 -10.18 -10.24
C SER A 224 -1.06 -10.26 -8.85
N ARG A 225 -1.39 -11.47 -8.37
CA ARG A 225 -2.15 -11.67 -7.13
C ARG A 225 -3.45 -10.85 -7.09
N LYS A 226 -4.05 -10.59 -8.27
CA LYS A 226 -5.23 -9.72 -8.47
C LYS A 226 -5.01 -8.24 -8.10
N LEU A 227 -3.76 -7.81 -8.00
CA LEU A 227 -3.37 -6.42 -7.85
C LEU A 227 -3.15 -5.78 -9.22
N ASP A 228 -3.66 -4.57 -9.41
CA ASP A 228 -3.41 -3.80 -10.64
C ASP A 228 -2.01 -3.19 -10.64
N LEU A 229 -1.59 -2.61 -11.78
CA LEU A 229 -0.27 -1.98 -11.90
C LEU A 229 -0.07 -0.85 -10.87
N TRP A 230 -1.11 -0.07 -10.58
CA TRP A 230 -1.00 1.03 -9.61
C TRP A 230 -0.67 0.52 -8.20
N ASN A 231 -1.25 -0.61 -7.79
CA ASN A 231 -0.89 -1.25 -6.53
C ASN A 231 0.60 -1.58 -6.46
N PHE A 232 1.22 -2.06 -7.55
CA PHE A 232 2.67 -2.32 -7.59
C PHE A 232 3.51 -1.04 -7.54
N LEU A 233 3.07 0.02 -8.23
CA LEU A 233 3.73 1.34 -8.19
C LEU A 233 3.59 2.03 -6.82
N ASP A 234 2.59 1.66 -6.03
CA ASP A 234 2.40 2.20 -4.67
C ASP A 234 3.19 1.43 -3.59
N ILE A 235 3.77 0.27 -3.92
CA ILE A 235 4.53 -0.56 -2.97
C ILE A 235 5.64 0.21 -2.26
N PRO A 236 6.50 0.99 -2.96
CA PRO A 236 7.56 1.75 -2.29
C PRO A 236 7.01 2.69 -1.20
N ARG A 237 6.00 3.51 -1.53
CA ARG A 237 5.36 4.43 -0.57
C ARG A 237 4.73 3.66 0.60
N SER A 238 4.08 2.54 0.32
CA SER A 238 3.49 1.64 1.32
C SER A 238 4.53 0.99 2.23
N ARG A 239 5.74 0.70 1.74
CA ARG A 239 6.84 0.19 2.56
C ARG A 239 7.43 1.27 3.47
N LEU A 240 7.68 2.47 2.94
CA LEU A 240 8.28 3.57 3.71
C LEU A 240 7.57 3.81 5.05
N VAL A 241 6.24 3.84 5.03
CA VAL A 241 5.41 4.10 6.21
C VAL A 241 5.38 2.94 7.21
N LYS A 242 5.88 1.75 6.84
CA LYS A 242 5.95 0.59 7.72
C LYS A 242 7.21 0.56 8.57
N TYR A 243 8.33 1.15 8.13
CA TYR A 243 9.58 1.12 8.90
C TYR A 243 9.42 1.66 10.33
N PRO A 244 8.76 2.80 10.60
CA PRO A 244 8.54 3.25 11.98
C PRO A 244 7.77 2.23 12.84
N LEU A 245 6.87 1.46 12.22
CA LEU A 245 6.06 0.46 12.93
C LEU A 245 6.88 -0.79 13.24
N LEU A 246 7.70 -1.24 12.30
CA LEU A 246 8.62 -2.37 12.45
C LEU A 246 9.69 -2.08 13.50
N LEU A 247 10.37 -0.94 13.41
CA LEU A 247 11.38 -0.53 14.38
C LEU A 247 10.81 -0.42 15.79
N ARG A 248 9.57 0.09 15.92
CA ARG A 248 8.92 0.22 17.22
C ARG A 248 8.62 -1.13 17.84
N GLU A 249 8.22 -2.13 17.05
CA GLU A 249 7.97 -3.47 17.57
C GLU A 249 9.28 -4.17 17.97
N ILE A 250 10.38 -3.98 17.21
CA ILE A 250 11.70 -4.47 17.61
C ILE A 250 12.13 -3.81 18.94
N LEU A 251 12.14 -2.48 19.00
CA LEU A 251 12.57 -1.71 20.19
C LEU A 251 11.76 -2.09 21.45
N LYS A 252 10.45 -2.29 21.33
CA LYS A 252 9.57 -2.70 22.43
C LYS A 252 10.01 -4.02 23.08
N HIS A 253 10.57 -4.94 22.31
CA HIS A 253 11.06 -6.23 22.81
C HIS A 253 12.57 -6.26 23.08
N THR A 254 13.29 -5.19 22.77
CA THR A 254 14.72 -5.03 23.14
C THR A 254 14.86 -4.66 24.63
N PRO A 255 15.72 -5.33 25.41
CA PRO A 255 16.08 -4.91 26.77
C PRO A 255 16.80 -3.55 26.79
N ASN A 256 16.63 -2.75 27.85
CA ASN A 256 17.24 -1.41 27.94
C ASN A 256 18.76 -1.44 28.09
N ASP A 257 19.31 -2.54 28.58
CA ASP A 257 20.74 -2.83 28.72
C ASP A 257 21.33 -3.48 27.46
N HIS A 258 20.51 -3.77 26.44
CA HIS A 258 20.98 -4.36 25.19
C HIS A 258 21.63 -3.31 24.27
N PRO A 259 22.76 -3.60 23.60
CA PRO A 259 23.47 -2.63 22.75
C PRO A 259 22.63 -2.04 21.60
N ASP A 260 21.66 -2.79 21.08
CA ASP A 260 20.73 -2.29 20.05
C ASP A 260 19.78 -1.20 20.57
N TRP A 261 19.55 -1.05 21.87
CA TRP A 261 18.51 -0.14 22.37
C TRP A 261 18.76 1.31 21.91
N GLN A 262 19.99 1.80 22.08
CA GLN A 262 20.38 3.15 21.65
C GLN A 262 20.31 3.32 20.14
N HIS A 263 20.82 2.35 19.38
CA HIS A 263 20.77 2.36 17.92
C HIS A 263 19.32 2.33 17.39
N LEU A 264 18.43 1.56 18.02
CA LEU A 264 17.02 1.47 17.62
C LEU A 264 16.24 2.74 17.95
N ASP A 265 16.55 3.40 19.07
CA ASP A 265 15.98 4.71 19.41
C ASP A 265 16.44 5.79 18.42
N GLU A 266 17.72 5.81 18.07
CA GLU A 266 18.26 6.69 17.02
C GLU A 266 17.64 6.41 15.65
N ALA A 267 17.56 5.13 15.26
CA ALA A 267 16.94 4.69 14.01
C ALA A 267 15.46 5.11 13.94
N MET A 268 14.74 5.12 15.07
CA MET A 268 13.37 5.61 15.15
C MET A 268 13.26 7.09 14.78
N LEU A 269 14.14 7.93 15.32
CA LEU A 269 14.17 9.37 15.01
C LEU A 269 14.53 9.60 13.54
N MET A 270 15.54 8.88 13.02
CA MET A 270 15.96 8.99 11.63
C MET A 270 14.84 8.64 10.66
N VAL A 271 14.16 7.50 10.86
CA VAL A 271 13.10 7.08 9.93
C VAL A 271 11.90 8.02 9.98
N GLN A 272 11.54 8.55 11.16
CA GLN A 272 10.47 9.54 11.28
C GLN A 272 10.82 10.82 10.52
N SER A 273 12.06 11.32 10.65
CA SER A 273 12.54 12.49 9.93
C SER A 273 12.51 12.28 8.42
N VAL A 274 13.09 11.17 7.93
CA VAL A 274 13.17 10.90 6.49
C VAL A 274 11.78 10.71 5.87
N VAL A 275 10.88 9.98 6.53
CA VAL A 275 9.49 9.80 6.04
C VAL A 275 8.74 11.14 6.03
N ALA A 276 8.91 11.98 7.04
CA ALA A 276 8.29 13.31 7.08
C ALA A 276 8.80 14.21 5.95
N ASP A 277 10.11 14.19 5.67
CA ASP A 277 10.71 14.96 4.59
C ASP A 277 10.28 14.50 3.20
N ILE A 278 10.22 13.18 2.96
CA ILE A 278 9.70 12.63 1.70
C ILE A 278 8.23 13.03 1.52
N ASN A 279 7.41 12.93 2.57
CA ASN A 279 6.01 13.32 2.52
C ASN A 279 5.83 14.81 2.20
N ARG A 280 6.60 15.68 2.87
CA ARG A 280 6.60 17.12 2.61
C ARG A 280 6.95 17.44 1.15
N GLN A 281 8.04 16.87 0.63
CA GLN A 281 8.47 17.10 -0.76
C GLN A 281 7.50 16.52 -1.80
N THR A 282 6.86 15.39 -1.47
CA THR A 282 5.81 14.80 -2.32
C THR A 282 4.60 15.73 -2.39
N GLY A 283 4.14 16.26 -1.25
CA GLY A 283 3.04 17.22 -1.20
C GLY A 283 3.35 18.55 -1.88
N GLU A 284 4.58 19.05 -1.76
CA GLU A 284 5.06 20.24 -2.49
C GLU A 284 5.05 20.00 -4.01
N SER A 285 5.50 18.83 -4.45
CA SER A 285 5.50 18.44 -5.86
C SER A 285 4.09 18.27 -6.43
N GLU A 286 3.16 17.72 -5.65
CA GLU A 286 1.74 17.62 -6.00
C GLU A 286 1.09 19.01 -6.09
N CYS A 287 1.33 19.87 -5.11
CA CYS A 287 0.87 21.25 -5.12
C CYS A 287 1.36 21.97 -6.38
N GLN A 288 2.66 21.87 -6.69
CA GLN A 288 3.23 22.48 -7.89
C GLN A 288 2.64 21.89 -9.18
N TYR A 289 2.45 20.56 -9.24
CA TYR A 289 1.85 19.88 -10.38
C TYR A 289 0.48 20.46 -10.75
N TYR A 290 -0.37 20.74 -9.76
CA TYR A 290 -1.69 21.31 -10.01
C TYR A 290 -1.63 22.81 -10.32
N LYS A 291 -0.76 23.57 -9.65
CA LYS A 291 -0.52 25.00 -9.95
C LYS A 291 -0.15 25.22 -11.42
N ASP A 292 0.76 24.41 -11.97
CA ASP A 292 1.21 24.49 -13.37
C ASP A 292 0.08 24.22 -14.40
N ARG A 293 -1.03 23.63 -13.95
CA ARG A 293 -2.19 23.25 -14.77
C ARG A 293 -3.39 24.18 -14.60
N LEU A 294 -3.31 25.17 -13.73
CA LEU A 294 -4.33 26.20 -13.60
C LEU A 294 -4.31 27.11 -14.84
N LEU A 295 -5.49 27.43 -15.36
CA LEU A 295 -5.69 28.36 -16.46
C LEU A 295 -6.52 29.54 -15.97
N TYR A 296 -5.94 30.73 -16.13
CA TYR A 296 -6.52 32.01 -15.73
C TYR A 296 -7.13 32.69 -16.96
N THR A 297 -8.40 33.09 -16.87
CA THR A 297 -9.17 33.62 -18.02
C THR A 297 -9.46 35.11 -17.89
N GLU A 298 -9.49 35.62 -16.66
CA GLU A 298 -9.82 37.02 -16.36
C GLU A 298 -8.66 37.65 -15.59
N ASP A 299 -8.49 38.96 -15.77
CA ASP A 299 -7.57 39.76 -14.96
C ASP A 299 -7.96 39.69 -13.47
N GLY A 300 -6.96 39.62 -12.59
CA GLY A 300 -7.15 39.49 -11.14
C GLY A 300 -7.35 38.05 -10.63
N GLN A 301 -7.56 37.06 -11.51
CA GLN A 301 -7.63 35.65 -11.07
C GLN A 301 -6.25 35.09 -10.66
N ARG A 302 -5.16 35.69 -11.14
CA ARG A 302 -3.82 35.40 -10.62
C ARG A 302 -3.72 35.97 -9.21
N ASN A 303 -3.44 35.09 -8.25
CA ASN A 303 -3.46 35.43 -6.84
C ASN A 303 -2.17 34.93 -6.19
N GLU A 304 -1.48 35.83 -5.47
CA GLU A 304 -0.21 35.53 -4.80
C GLU A 304 -0.31 34.36 -3.81
N LEU A 305 -1.48 34.14 -3.20
CA LEU A 305 -1.72 33.01 -2.29
C LEU A 305 -1.61 31.67 -3.02
N ILE A 306 -2.00 31.59 -4.30
CA ILE A 306 -1.81 30.38 -5.11
C ILE A 306 -0.32 30.19 -5.38
N ASP A 307 0.38 31.25 -5.79
CA ASP A 307 1.80 31.21 -6.15
C ASP A 307 2.68 30.86 -4.95
N GLN A 308 2.36 31.35 -3.75
CA GLN A 308 3.08 31.08 -2.50
C GLN A 308 2.71 29.73 -1.87
N SER A 309 1.59 29.12 -2.27
CA SER A 309 1.15 27.84 -1.72
C SER A 309 2.16 26.72 -1.98
N ARG A 310 2.55 26.06 -0.90
CA ARG A 310 3.43 24.88 -0.90
C ARG A 310 2.68 23.58 -0.65
N THR A 311 1.48 23.65 -0.08
CA THR A 311 0.67 22.48 0.24
C THR A 311 -0.69 22.56 -0.43
N LEU A 312 -1.18 21.41 -0.89
CA LEU A 312 -2.54 21.20 -1.34
C LEU A 312 -3.25 20.29 -0.33
N SER A 313 -4.14 20.86 0.48
CA SER A 313 -4.79 20.14 1.58
C SER A 313 -5.78 19.10 1.07
N CYS A 314 -6.57 19.46 0.06
CA CYS A 314 -7.44 18.52 -0.65
C CYS A 314 -7.81 19.07 -2.03
N HIS A 315 -8.23 18.17 -2.92
CA HIS A 315 -8.85 18.55 -4.18
C HIS A 315 -9.78 17.43 -4.67
N GLY A 316 -10.69 17.76 -5.59
CA GLY A 316 -11.57 16.75 -6.18
C GLY A 316 -12.73 17.32 -6.99
N GLU A 317 -13.48 16.41 -7.61
CA GLU A 317 -14.70 16.76 -8.33
C GLU A 317 -15.86 17.00 -7.37
N LEU A 318 -16.52 18.14 -7.48
CA LEU A 318 -17.76 18.46 -6.78
C LEU A 318 -18.84 18.87 -7.79
N LYS A 319 -20.10 18.71 -7.41
CA LYS A 319 -21.24 19.23 -8.20
C LYS A 319 -21.81 20.44 -7.51
N ASN A 320 -22.03 21.52 -8.28
CA ASN A 320 -22.77 22.66 -7.74
C ASN A 320 -24.28 22.39 -7.73
N ASN A 321 -25.05 23.33 -7.18
CA ASN A 321 -26.52 23.29 -7.15
C ASN A 321 -27.20 23.20 -8.53
N ARG A 322 -26.49 23.46 -9.64
CA ARG A 322 -26.99 23.30 -11.01
C ARG A 322 -26.62 21.95 -11.64
N GLY A 323 -25.95 21.07 -10.89
CA GLY A 323 -25.45 19.78 -11.38
C GLY A 323 -24.18 19.88 -12.22
N LEU A 324 -23.59 21.07 -12.36
CA LEU A 324 -22.33 21.24 -13.08
C LEU A 324 -21.20 20.64 -12.27
N LYS A 325 -20.41 19.77 -12.91
CA LYS A 325 -19.17 19.24 -12.36
C LYS A 325 -18.10 20.33 -12.36
N LEU A 326 -17.49 20.54 -11.20
CA LEU A 326 -16.39 21.46 -10.96
C LEU A 326 -15.26 20.67 -10.30
N HIS A 327 -14.03 21.10 -10.48
CA HIS A 327 -12.89 20.58 -9.74
C HIS A 327 -12.41 21.66 -8.79
N VAL A 328 -12.40 21.35 -7.49
CA VAL A 328 -12.07 22.31 -6.43
C VAL A 328 -10.71 21.94 -5.85
N PHE A 329 -9.89 22.95 -5.61
CA PHE A 329 -8.59 22.84 -4.96
C PHE A 329 -8.60 23.67 -3.67
N LEU A 330 -8.20 23.08 -2.56
CA LEU A 330 -7.94 23.77 -1.31
C LEU A 330 -6.44 23.82 -1.09
N PHE A 331 -5.80 24.89 -1.53
CA PHE A 331 -4.41 25.16 -1.22
C PHE A 331 -4.26 25.66 0.21
N GLN A 332 -3.03 25.90 0.66
CA GLN A 332 -2.68 26.30 2.01
C GLN A 332 -3.52 27.47 2.55
N ASP A 333 -3.70 28.53 1.75
CA ASP A 333 -4.36 29.78 2.17
C ASP A 333 -5.49 30.22 1.22
N VAL A 334 -5.83 29.41 0.21
CA VAL A 334 -6.79 29.80 -0.84
C VAL A 334 -7.54 28.60 -1.42
N LEU A 335 -8.86 28.77 -1.58
CA LEU A 335 -9.75 27.84 -2.27
C LEU A 335 -9.93 28.30 -3.73
N VAL A 336 -9.75 27.38 -4.68
CA VAL A 336 -9.82 27.63 -6.11
C VAL A 336 -10.86 26.71 -6.75
N ILE A 337 -11.84 27.30 -7.42
CA ILE A 337 -12.92 26.57 -8.11
C ILE A 337 -12.67 26.59 -9.61
N THR A 338 -12.59 25.41 -10.22
CA THR A 338 -12.23 25.25 -11.63
C THR A 338 -13.21 24.35 -12.40
N ARG A 339 -13.09 24.36 -13.73
CA ARG A 339 -13.63 23.34 -14.63
C ARG A 339 -12.46 22.58 -15.24
N SER A 340 -12.55 21.26 -15.22
CA SER A 340 -11.59 20.38 -15.88
C SER A 340 -11.75 20.48 -17.40
N LEU A 341 -10.65 20.78 -18.09
CA LEU A 341 -10.53 20.77 -19.54
C LEU A 341 -9.67 19.56 -19.95
N SER A 342 -10.30 18.60 -20.61
CA SER A 342 -9.62 17.45 -21.20
C SER A 342 -9.56 17.65 -22.71
N LEU A 343 -8.40 18.00 -23.24
CA LEU A 343 -8.13 17.99 -24.68
C LEU A 343 -7.57 16.61 -25.06
N SER A 344 -7.87 16.15 -26.28
CA SER A 344 -7.37 14.86 -26.77
C SER A 344 -5.84 14.83 -26.68
N ASP A 345 -5.32 13.81 -26.00
CA ASP A 345 -3.89 13.52 -25.88
C ASP A 345 -3.05 14.56 -25.10
N GLN A 346 -3.70 15.42 -24.30
CA GLN A 346 -3.03 16.38 -23.42
C GLN A 346 -3.40 16.13 -21.95
N PRO A 347 -2.49 16.45 -21.00
CA PRO A 347 -2.82 16.43 -19.58
C PRO A 347 -4.02 17.34 -19.29
N VAL A 348 -4.89 16.92 -18.38
CA VAL A 348 -6.03 17.73 -17.92
C VAL A 348 -5.53 19.07 -17.39
N ARG A 349 -6.16 20.15 -17.83
CA ARG A 349 -5.95 21.51 -17.31
C ARG A 349 -7.19 22.01 -16.59
N TYR A 350 -7.02 22.98 -15.72
CA TYR A 350 -8.08 23.41 -14.80
C TYR A 350 -8.36 24.90 -14.98
N GLN A 351 -9.47 25.22 -15.64
CA GLN A 351 -9.85 26.60 -15.92
C GLN A 351 -10.60 27.21 -14.74
N LEU A 352 -10.08 28.31 -14.19
CA LEU A 352 -10.72 29.03 -13.10
C LEU A 352 -12.10 29.54 -13.53
N CYS A 353 -13.09 29.34 -12.66
CA CYS A 353 -14.48 29.74 -12.92
C CYS A 353 -14.90 31.01 -12.17
N ARG A 354 -14.13 31.37 -11.14
CA ARG A 354 -14.39 32.42 -10.16
C ARG A 354 -13.06 32.94 -9.64
N GLN A 355 -13.12 34.09 -8.96
CA GLN A 355 -11.99 34.60 -8.20
C GLN A 355 -11.59 33.59 -7.10
N PRO A 356 -10.29 33.35 -6.87
CA PRO A 356 -9.82 32.54 -5.75
C PRO A 356 -10.33 33.11 -4.42
N ILE A 357 -10.75 32.24 -3.50
CA ILE A 357 -11.33 32.63 -2.20
C ILE A 357 -10.26 32.41 -1.13
N PRO A 358 -9.65 33.48 -0.58
CA PRO A 358 -8.74 33.34 0.57
C PRO A 358 -9.45 32.62 1.71
N ILE A 359 -8.77 31.70 2.39
CA ILE A 359 -9.39 30.91 3.48
C ILE A 359 -9.90 31.81 4.61
N ARG A 360 -9.25 32.96 4.85
CA ARG A 360 -9.69 33.96 5.84
C ARG A 360 -11.05 34.59 5.53
N GLN A 361 -11.54 34.43 4.31
CA GLN A 361 -12.82 34.94 3.80
C GLN A 361 -13.78 33.80 3.44
N LEU A 362 -13.39 32.55 3.71
CA LEU A 362 -14.19 31.38 3.39
C LEU A 362 -15.16 31.08 4.53
N ASP A 363 -16.45 31.28 4.27
CA ASP A 363 -17.52 30.79 5.14
C ASP A 363 -17.92 29.38 4.71
N LEU A 364 -17.93 28.45 5.66
CA LEU A 364 -18.32 27.06 5.46
C LEU A 364 -19.59 26.77 6.25
N GLU A 365 -20.64 26.38 5.54
CA GLU A 365 -21.91 25.96 6.10
C GLU A 365 -22.16 24.48 5.78
N ASP A 366 -22.56 23.71 6.80
CA ASP A 366 -23.04 22.34 6.62
C ASP A 366 -24.54 22.40 6.33
N LEU A 367 -24.96 21.77 5.23
CA LEU A 367 -26.34 21.79 4.76
C LEU A 367 -26.99 20.43 5.01
N SER A 368 -28.22 20.44 5.50
CA SER A 368 -28.95 19.19 5.73
C SER A 368 -29.48 18.58 4.43
N ASP A 369 -29.61 17.26 4.41
CA ASP A 369 -30.09 16.54 3.22
C ASP A 369 -31.47 17.06 2.78
N GLY A 370 -31.52 17.65 1.58
CA GLY A 370 -32.75 18.17 0.97
C GLY A 370 -32.93 19.69 1.05
N GLU A 371 -32.07 20.43 1.76
CA GLU A 371 -32.12 21.90 1.81
C GLU A 371 -31.81 22.55 0.46
N MET A 372 -30.86 21.98 -0.29
CA MET A 372 -30.54 22.44 -1.65
C MET A 372 -31.05 21.46 -2.71
N ARG A 373 -31.86 21.98 -3.65
CA ARG A 373 -32.19 21.26 -4.88
C ARG A 373 -30.99 21.24 -5.81
N VAL A 374 -30.25 20.13 -5.84
CA VAL A 374 -29.19 19.92 -6.83
C VAL A 374 -29.84 19.58 -8.17
N GLY A 375 -29.57 20.38 -9.20
CA GLY A 375 -30.02 20.18 -10.58
C GLY A 375 -29.61 18.78 -11.07
N GLY A 376 -30.60 17.90 -11.25
CA GLY A 376 -30.39 16.47 -11.46
C GLY A 376 -31.48 15.61 -10.82
N SER A 377 -32.35 16.20 -9.98
CA SER A 377 -33.54 15.52 -9.50
C SER A 377 -34.42 15.09 -10.67
N ILE A 378 -34.48 13.78 -10.89
CA ILE A 378 -35.43 13.08 -11.75
C ILE A 378 -36.83 13.50 -11.30
N ARG A 379 -37.38 14.52 -11.96
CA ARG A 379 -38.82 14.78 -11.92
C ARG A 379 -39.50 13.65 -12.70
N GLY A 380 -40.41 12.92 -12.06
CA GLY A 380 -41.61 12.44 -12.75
C GLY A 380 -41.80 10.94 -12.97
N ALA A 381 -41.07 10.03 -12.29
CA ALA A 381 -41.36 8.59 -12.43
C ALA A 381 -42.55 8.10 -11.60
N PHE A 382 -42.97 8.83 -10.54
CA PHE A 382 -44.07 8.42 -9.66
C PHE A 382 -44.84 9.63 -9.11
N SER A 383 -45.55 10.36 -9.96
CA SER A 383 -46.73 11.11 -9.50
C SER A 383 -47.95 10.25 -9.81
N ASN A 384 -48.54 9.68 -8.76
CA ASN A 384 -49.77 8.89 -8.77
C ASN A 384 -50.83 9.52 -9.67
N ASN A 385 -51.25 8.76 -10.68
CA ASN A 385 -52.53 8.94 -11.33
C ASN A 385 -53.53 8.05 -10.58
N GLU A 386 -53.96 8.48 -9.39
CA GLU A 386 -55.21 7.97 -8.79
C GLU A 386 -56.32 8.98 -9.09
N ARG A 387 -56.98 8.74 -10.22
CA ARG A 387 -58.36 9.15 -10.47
C ARG A 387 -59.08 7.91 -10.97
N SER A 388 -59.84 7.27 -10.07
CA SER A 388 -61.16 6.66 -10.27
C SER A 388 -61.58 6.02 -8.96
#